data_AF-A0A2T0R9Y1-F1
#
_entry.id   AF-A0A2T0R9Y1-F1
#
_cell.length_a   1.000
_cell.length_b   1.000
_cell.length_c   1.000
_cell.angle_alpha   90.00
_cell.angle_beta   90.00
_cell.angle_gamma   90.00
#
_symmetry.space_group_name_H-M   'P 1'
#
loop_
_entity.id
_entity.type
_entity.pdbx_description
1 polymer ?
#
loop_
_entity_poly.entity_id
_entity_poly.type
_entity_poly.pdbx_seq_one_letter_code
_entity_poly.pdbx_strand_id
1 'polypeptide(L)'
;MRPTHEVVQEVLALLAAVPAPAAGPTVVAVDGRSGSGKTDLAAALAERTGAVVVHVDDLYPGWSGLAAAVDVLSGLLATLRSGAVAHQPVWDWSAHAYTRTVALPTSGLVVLEGVGAGCAGPVDLLVELVADPSVRRARALARDGATFAPHWDAWAAQEAELFSRRPLRPDVTFGSATAAGAVPAWA
;
A
#
# COMPACT_ATOMS: atom_id res chain seq x y z
N MET A 1 -9.35 -8.20 -8.31
CA MET A 1 -9.81 -9.57 -7.95
C MET A 1 -10.17 -9.53 -6.49
N ARG A 2 -11.35 -9.98 -6.06
CA ARG A 2 -11.77 -9.73 -4.67
C ARG A 2 -10.96 -10.56 -3.68
N PRO A 3 -10.48 -9.99 -2.55
CA PRO A 3 -9.87 -10.77 -1.49
C PRO A 3 -10.89 -11.77 -0.93
N THR A 4 -10.40 -12.89 -0.40
CA THR A 4 -11.25 -13.85 0.29
C THR A 4 -11.86 -13.21 1.54
N HIS A 5 -13.06 -13.66 1.93
CA HIS A 5 -13.70 -13.15 3.14
C HIS A 5 -12.83 -13.37 4.39
N GLU A 6 -12.13 -14.51 4.45
CA GLU A 6 -11.23 -14.88 5.54
C GLU A 6 -10.07 -13.89 5.70
N VAL A 7 -9.37 -13.52 4.62
CA VAL A 7 -8.28 -12.52 4.67
C VAL A 7 -8.78 -11.18 5.18
N VAL A 8 -9.95 -10.73 4.72
CA VAL A 8 -10.53 -9.46 5.20
C VAL A 8 -10.88 -9.55 6.68
N GLN A 9 -11.48 -10.65 7.14
CA GLN A 9 -11.81 -10.83 8.55
C GLN A 9 -10.58 -10.92 9.44
N GLU A 10 -9.51 -11.58 9.00
CA GLU A 10 -8.26 -11.68 9.75
C GLU A 10 -7.61 -10.30 9.93
N VAL A 11 -7.53 -9.50 8.87
CA VAL A 11 -7.01 -8.13 8.97
C VAL A 11 -7.90 -7.29 9.90
N LEU A 12 -9.23 -7.39 9.80
CA LEU A 12 -10.14 -6.67 10.71
C LEU A 12 -9.96 -7.09 12.18
N ALA A 13 -9.71 -8.37 12.44
CA ALA A 13 -9.44 -8.88 13.79
C ALA A 13 -8.11 -8.33 14.34
N LEU A 14 -7.06 -8.30 13.51
CA LEU A 14 -5.78 -7.67 13.88
C LEU A 14 -5.96 -6.18 14.16
N LEU A 15 -6.70 -5.47 13.30
CA LEU A 15 -6.99 -4.05 13.50
C LEU A 15 -7.77 -3.77 14.79
N ALA A 16 -8.72 -4.62 15.15
CA ALA A 16 -9.46 -4.47 16.40
C ALA A 16 -8.57 -4.64 17.65
N ALA A 17 -7.43 -5.32 17.52
CA ALA A 17 -6.45 -5.50 18.58
C ALA A 17 -5.39 -4.38 18.64
N VAL A 18 -5.30 -3.53 17.62
CA VAL A 18 -4.38 -2.38 17.60
C VAL A 18 -4.85 -1.32 18.61
N PRO A 19 -4.01 -0.92 19.58
CA PRO A 19 -4.35 0.17 20.49
C PRO A 19 -4.55 1.48 19.73
N ALA A 20 -5.55 2.28 20.13
CA ALA A 20 -5.71 3.62 19.58
C ALA A 20 -4.45 4.45 19.84
N PRO A 21 -3.92 5.17 18.82
CA PRO A 21 -2.75 6.00 19.00
C PRO A 21 -3.06 7.19 19.91
N ALA A 22 -2.02 7.70 20.59
CA ALA A 22 -2.16 8.85 21.48
C ALA A 22 -2.50 10.16 20.73
N ALA A 23 -2.16 10.23 19.43
CA ALA A 23 -2.48 11.34 18.53
C ALA A 23 -2.61 10.84 17.10
N GLY A 24 -3.46 11.50 16.30
CA GLY A 24 -3.67 11.15 14.90
C GLY A 24 -4.63 9.97 14.68
N PRO A 25 -4.83 9.58 13.41
CA PRO A 25 -5.56 8.37 13.06
C PRO A 25 -4.72 7.12 13.32
N THR A 26 -5.37 5.96 13.45
CA THR A 26 -4.71 4.67 13.28
C THR A 26 -4.29 4.52 11.81
N VAL A 27 -3.05 4.12 11.56
CA VAL A 27 -2.48 3.98 10.22
C VAL A 27 -2.14 2.54 9.93
N VAL A 28 -2.68 2.02 8.84
CA VAL A 28 -2.46 0.66 8.35
C VAL A 28 -1.77 0.73 7.00
N ALA A 29 -0.67 0.00 6.83
CA ALA A 29 -0.08 -0.17 5.52
C ALA A 29 -0.47 -1.52 4.93
N VAL A 30 -0.97 -1.49 3.69
CA VAL A 30 -1.16 -2.66 2.83
C VAL A 30 -0.11 -2.57 1.73
N ASP A 31 1.00 -3.27 1.91
CA ASP A 31 2.17 -3.25 1.02
C ASP A 31 2.29 -4.56 0.23
N GLY A 32 3.15 -4.57 -0.78
CA GLY A 32 3.32 -5.65 -1.74
C GLY A 32 3.57 -5.14 -3.15
N ARG A 33 4.13 -5.99 -4.00
CA ARG A 33 4.52 -5.62 -5.37
C ARG A 33 3.31 -5.38 -6.29
N SER A 34 3.54 -4.73 -7.43
CA SER A 34 2.50 -4.49 -8.43
C SER A 34 1.84 -5.79 -8.86
N GLY A 35 0.50 -5.78 -8.94
CA GLY A 35 -0.29 -6.97 -9.26
C GLY A 35 -0.57 -7.92 -8.09
N SER A 36 -0.21 -7.58 -6.85
CA SER A 36 -0.41 -8.46 -5.68
C SER A 36 -1.79 -8.40 -5.02
N GLY A 37 -2.68 -7.45 -5.40
CA GLY A 37 -4.04 -7.36 -4.84
C GLY A 37 -4.31 -6.32 -3.78
N LYS A 38 -3.32 -5.46 -3.46
CA LYS A 38 -3.41 -4.45 -2.39
C LYS A 38 -4.64 -3.56 -2.50
N THR A 39 -4.87 -3.00 -3.68
CA THR A 39 -6.01 -2.11 -3.95
C THR A 39 -7.34 -2.80 -3.67
N ASP A 40 -7.49 -4.09 -4.01
CA ASP A 40 -8.72 -4.84 -3.72
C ASP A 40 -8.90 -5.08 -2.21
N LEU A 41 -7.82 -5.37 -1.47
CA LEU A 41 -7.86 -5.51 0.00
C LEU A 41 -8.16 -4.17 0.69
N ALA A 42 -7.48 -3.10 0.30
CA ALA A 42 -7.68 -1.76 0.84
C ALA A 42 -9.13 -1.28 0.63
N ALA A 43 -9.70 -1.53 -0.56
CA ALA A 43 -11.10 -1.23 -0.85
C ALA A 43 -12.05 -2.02 0.05
N ALA A 44 -11.82 -3.32 0.24
CA ALA A 44 -12.64 -4.15 1.12
C ALA A 44 -12.57 -3.72 2.60
N LEU A 45 -11.40 -3.28 3.07
CA LEU A 45 -11.24 -2.72 4.41
C LEU A 45 -12.00 -1.40 4.53
N ALA A 46 -11.85 -0.49 3.57
CA ALA A 46 -12.54 0.81 3.56
C ALA A 46 -14.07 0.65 3.56
N GLU A 47 -14.61 -0.27 2.76
CA GLU A 47 -16.05 -0.59 2.76
C GLU A 47 -16.57 -1.05 4.13
N ARG A 48 -15.73 -1.73 4.93
CA ARG A 48 -16.11 -2.28 6.23
C ARG A 48 -15.89 -1.33 7.41
N THR A 49 -14.92 -0.43 7.30
CA THR A 49 -14.47 0.42 8.42
C THR A 49 -14.74 1.90 8.20
N GLY A 50 -15.03 2.33 6.97
CA GLY A 50 -15.08 3.74 6.60
C GLY A 50 -13.70 4.40 6.52
N ALA A 51 -12.62 3.62 6.44
CA ALA A 51 -11.26 4.15 6.36
C ALA A 51 -11.04 5.03 5.12
N VAL A 52 -10.20 6.06 5.29
CA VAL A 52 -9.64 6.82 4.16
C VAL A 52 -8.48 6.04 3.56
N VAL A 53 -8.53 5.77 2.26
CA VAL A 53 -7.45 5.09 1.53
C VAL A 53 -6.55 6.13 0.87
N VAL A 54 -5.25 6.03 1.14
CA VAL A 54 -4.19 6.78 0.48
C VAL A 54 -3.52 5.84 -0.52
N HIS A 55 -3.70 6.12 -1.81
CA HIS A 55 -3.01 5.40 -2.88
C HIS A 55 -1.58 5.96 -3.00
N VAL A 56 -0.57 5.18 -2.63
CA VAL A 56 0.85 5.57 -2.76
C VAL A 56 1.21 5.78 -4.24
N ASP A 57 0.44 5.20 -5.16
CA ASP A 57 0.53 5.44 -6.61
C ASP A 57 0.36 6.93 -6.99
N ASP A 58 -0.40 7.70 -6.20
CA ASP A 58 -0.56 9.15 -6.37
C ASP A 58 0.69 9.93 -5.93
N LEU A 59 1.65 9.29 -5.27
CA LEU A 59 2.87 9.92 -4.77
C LEU A 59 4.08 9.68 -5.69
N TYR A 60 3.98 8.81 -6.71
CA TYR A 60 5.12 8.49 -7.58
C TYR A 60 5.39 9.62 -8.58
N PRO A 61 6.53 10.36 -8.50
CA PRO A 61 6.92 11.29 -9.54
C PRO A 61 7.42 10.55 -10.79
N GLY A 62 6.49 9.94 -11.51
CA GLY A 62 6.74 9.12 -12.70
C GLY A 62 7.26 7.70 -12.38
N TRP A 63 7.61 6.97 -13.43
CA TRP A 63 7.98 5.55 -13.36
C TRP A 63 9.29 5.26 -12.62
N SER A 64 10.12 6.26 -12.33
CA SER A 64 11.34 6.12 -11.53
C SER A 64 11.18 6.69 -10.12
N GLY A 65 9.95 7.01 -9.72
CA GLY A 65 9.63 7.79 -8.54
C GLY A 65 9.44 6.99 -7.24
N LEU A 66 9.62 5.67 -7.25
CA LEU A 66 9.23 4.82 -6.12
C LEU A 66 9.92 5.24 -4.79
N ALA A 67 11.24 5.45 -4.81
CA ALA A 67 11.96 5.87 -3.61
C ALA A 67 11.54 7.27 -3.13
N ALA A 68 11.38 8.22 -4.07
CA ALA A 68 10.97 9.59 -3.75
C ALA A 68 9.55 9.64 -3.13
N ALA A 69 8.65 8.76 -3.57
CA ALA A 69 7.32 8.65 -2.98
C ALA A 69 7.35 8.14 -1.54
N VAL A 70 8.27 7.22 -1.21
CA VAL A 70 8.47 6.75 0.17
C VAL A 70 8.94 7.90 1.06
N ASP A 71 9.82 8.79 0.58
CA ASP A 71 10.24 9.97 1.34
C ASP A 71 9.06 10.93 1.60
N VAL A 72 8.23 11.18 0.59
CA VAL A 72 6.99 11.98 0.74
C VAL A 72 6.04 11.34 1.75
N LEU A 73 5.81 10.04 1.63
CA LEU A 73 4.93 9.28 2.52
C LEU A 73 5.43 9.31 3.97
N SER A 74 6.75 9.26 4.18
CA SER A 74 7.37 9.37 5.51
C SER A 74 7.03 10.70 6.18
N GLY A 75 7.06 11.79 5.40
CA GLY A 75 6.65 13.12 5.87
C GLY A 75 5.16 13.18 6.23
N LEU A 76 4.29 12.63 5.37
CA LEU A 76 2.84 12.56 5.65
C LEU A 76 2.56 11.78 6.92
N LEU A 77 3.20 10.62 7.09
CA LEU A 77 3.05 9.77 8.26
C LEU A 77 3.52 10.46 9.55
N ALA A 78 4.63 11.20 9.49
CA ALA A 78 5.11 11.99 10.63
C ALA A 78 4.11 13.09 11.03
N THR A 79 3.48 13.76 10.06
CA THR A 79 2.43 14.75 10.31
C THR A 79 1.17 14.12 10.89
N LEU A 80 0.71 12.98 10.36
CA LEU A 80 -0.43 12.26 10.90
C LEU A 80 -0.20 11.83 12.36
N ARG A 81 0.99 11.28 12.66
CA ARG A 81 1.38 10.84 14.00
C ARG A 81 1.46 11.96 15.04
N SER A 82 1.63 13.22 14.61
CA SER A 82 1.57 14.38 15.52
C SER A 82 0.14 14.88 15.77
N GLY A 83 -0.87 14.27 15.12
CA GLY A 83 -2.27 14.72 15.17
C GLY A 83 -2.56 15.93 14.28
N ALA A 84 -1.60 16.38 13.48
CA ALA A 84 -1.78 17.49 12.55
C ALA A 84 -2.40 17.02 11.21
N VAL A 85 -3.02 17.96 10.48
CA VAL A 85 -3.57 17.68 9.15
C VAL A 85 -2.43 17.51 8.16
N ALA A 86 -2.26 16.29 7.65
CA ALA A 86 -1.34 16.02 6.55
C ALA A 86 -1.99 16.35 5.20
N HIS A 87 -1.18 16.84 4.27
CA HIS A 87 -1.62 17.28 2.95
C HIS A 87 -0.91 16.44 1.88
N GLN A 88 -1.59 15.40 1.39
CA GLN A 88 -1.08 14.49 0.38
C GLN A 88 -0.96 15.21 -0.97
N PRO A 89 0.23 15.35 -1.57
CA PRO A 89 0.36 15.79 -2.94
C PRO A 89 -0.10 14.67 -3.88
N VAL A 90 -0.70 15.02 -5.02
CA VAL A 90 -1.20 14.04 -6.00
C VAL A 90 -0.52 14.29 -7.34
N TRP A 91 0.21 13.28 -7.81
CA TRP A 91 0.92 13.26 -9.07
C TRP A 91 -0.05 13.08 -10.23
N ASP A 92 0.05 13.97 -11.21
CA ASP A 92 -0.62 13.85 -12.49
C ASP A 92 0.33 13.22 -13.50
N TRP A 93 0.05 11.95 -13.84
CA TRP A 93 0.83 11.17 -14.80
C TRP A 93 0.82 11.75 -16.21
N SER A 94 -0.19 12.53 -16.58
CA SER A 94 -0.26 13.20 -17.89
C SER A 94 0.59 14.48 -17.88
N ALA A 95 0.45 15.28 -16.82
CA ALA A 95 1.17 16.55 -16.68
C ALA A 95 2.63 16.39 -16.21
N HIS A 96 3.01 15.21 -15.71
CA HIS A 96 4.32 14.93 -15.13
C HIS A 96 4.67 15.92 -13.99
N ALA A 97 3.68 16.21 -13.14
CA ALA A 97 3.82 17.15 -12.03
C ALA A 97 2.82 16.82 -10.90
N TYR A 98 3.11 17.28 -9.69
CA TYR A 98 2.10 17.35 -8.63
C TYR A 98 1.16 18.52 -8.92
N THR A 99 -0.12 18.23 -9.15
CA THR A 99 -1.10 19.24 -9.58
C THR A 99 -2.20 19.48 -8.55
N ARG A 100 -2.34 18.59 -7.55
CA ARG A 100 -3.39 18.66 -6.53
C ARG A 100 -2.86 18.28 -5.15
N THR A 101 -3.60 18.68 -4.13
CA THR A 101 -3.32 18.32 -2.74
C THR A 101 -4.61 17.92 -2.05
N VAL A 102 -4.58 16.83 -1.26
CA VAL A 102 -5.72 16.30 -0.51
C VAL A 102 -5.41 16.34 0.99
N ALA A 103 -6.31 16.91 1.79
CA ALA A 103 -6.18 16.88 3.24
C ALA A 103 -6.57 15.49 3.77
N LEU A 104 -5.72 14.91 4.61
CA LEU A 104 -5.96 13.63 5.27
C LEU A 104 -6.64 13.82 6.64
N PRO A 105 -7.42 12.83 7.10
CA PRO A 105 -8.10 12.94 8.38
C PRO A 105 -7.11 12.89 9.55
N THR A 106 -7.45 13.56 10.65
CA THR A 106 -6.66 13.58 11.90
C THR A 106 -7.12 12.56 12.94
N SER A 107 -8.17 11.79 12.64
CA SER A 107 -8.72 10.74 13.49
C SER A 107 -9.35 9.62 12.66
N GLY A 108 -9.74 8.52 13.31
CA GLY A 108 -10.29 7.35 12.63
C GLY A 108 -9.18 6.46 12.06
N LEU A 109 -9.40 5.92 10.86
CA LEU A 109 -8.53 4.93 10.22
C LEU A 109 -8.07 5.42 8.85
N VAL A 110 -6.76 5.34 8.62
CA VAL A 110 -6.13 5.60 7.32
C VAL A 110 -5.45 4.32 6.84
N VAL A 111 -5.75 3.91 5.60
CA VAL A 111 -5.09 2.79 4.92
C VAL A 111 -4.16 3.35 3.86
N LEU A 112 -2.86 3.14 4.04
CA LEU A 112 -1.84 3.40 3.03
C LEU A 112 -1.74 2.15 2.15
N GLU A 113 -2.00 2.28 0.86
CA GLU A 113 -1.93 1.14 -0.07
C GLU A 113 -1.07 1.48 -1.29
N GLY A 114 -0.17 0.58 -1.64
CA GLY A 114 0.69 0.74 -2.80
C GLY A 114 2.09 0.17 -2.53
N VAL A 115 2.92 0.16 -3.57
CA VAL A 115 4.29 -0.35 -3.44
C VAL A 115 5.09 0.60 -2.54
N GLY A 116 5.63 0.08 -1.45
CA GLY A 116 6.41 0.88 -0.49
C GLY A 116 5.57 1.52 0.61
N ALA A 117 4.29 1.20 0.72
CA ALA A 117 3.43 1.67 1.82
C ALA A 117 4.00 1.33 3.21
N GLY A 118 4.66 0.18 3.35
CA GLY A 118 5.33 -0.28 4.56
C GLY A 118 6.79 0.17 4.70
N CYS A 119 7.29 1.00 3.78
CA CYS A 119 8.68 1.46 3.77
C CYS A 119 8.86 2.88 4.32
N ALA A 120 7.77 3.63 4.54
CA ALA A 120 7.78 5.03 4.98
C ALA A 120 8.05 5.24 6.48
N GLY A 121 8.18 4.16 7.24
CA GLY A 121 8.38 4.20 8.69
C GLY A 121 7.27 3.48 9.46
N PRO A 122 7.27 3.59 10.81
CA PRO A 122 6.36 2.83 11.65
C PRO A 122 4.89 3.08 11.31
N VAL A 123 4.11 2.02 11.21
CA VAL A 123 2.64 2.01 11.13
C VAL A 123 2.07 1.17 12.26
N ASP A 124 0.76 1.24 12.49
CA ASP A 124 0.13 0.51 13.59
C ASP A 124 -0.22 -0.93 13.22
N LEU A 125 -0.36 -1.21 11.91
CA LEU A 125 -0.40 -2.55 11.34
C LEU A 125 0.20 -2.53 9.92
N LEU A 126 1.12 -3.44 9.64
CA LEU A 126 1.69 -3.68 8.30
C LEU A 126 1.25 -5.05 7.77
N VAL A 127 0.41 -5.02 6.74
CA VAL A 127 -0.05 -6.17 5.98
C VAL A 127 0.72 -6.27 4.68
N GLU A 128 1.34 -7.41 4.40
CA GLU A 128 2.03 -7.67 3.12
C GLU A 128 1.24 -8.65 2.25
N LEU A 129 1.01 -8.29 0.99
CA LEU A 129 0.46 -9.18 -0.04
C LEU A 129 1.54 -9.64 -1.00
N VAL A 130 1.76 -10.95 -1.04
CA VAL A 130 2.70 -11.63 -1.93
C VAL A 130 1.95 -12.41 -2.99
N ALA A 131 2.44 -12.37 -4.22
CA ALA A 131 1.92 -13.17 -5.31
C ALA A 131 3.07 -13.68 -6.18
N ASP A 132 2.84 -14.81 -6.85
CA ASP A 132 3.81 -15.37 -7.78
C ASP A 132 4.21 -14.34 -8.85
N PRO A 133 5.52 -14.24 -9.22
CA PRO A 133 5.99 -13.29 -10.22
C PRO A 133 5.27 -13.32 -11.57
N SER A 134 4.85 -14.50 -12.03
CA SER A 134 4.13 -14.65 -13.30
C SER A 134 2.69 -14.17 -13.17
N VAL A 135 2.03 -14.50 -12.06
CA VAL A 135 0.66 -14.06 -11.74
C VAL A 135 0.59 -12.54 -11.62
N ARG A 136 1.48 -11.94 -10.83
CA ARG A 136 1.48 -10.48 -10.61
C ARG A 136 1.76 -9.71 -11.91
N ARG A 137 2.66 -10.22 -12.78
CA ARG A 137 2.95 -9.64 -14.09
C ARG A 137 1.73 -9.68 -15.00
N ALA A 138 1.10 -10.85 -15.11
CA ALA A 138 -0.11 -11.01 -15.91
C ALA A 138 -1.22 -10.05 -15.44
N ARG A 139 -1.43 -9.93 -14.13
CA ARG A 139 -2.41 -9.02 -13.53
C ARG A 139 -2.11 -7.55 -13.80
N ALA A 140 -0.87 -7.12 -13.61
CA ALA A 140 -0.49 -5.73 -13.80
C ALA A 140 -0.57 -5.32 -15.29
N LEU A 141 -0.16 -6.18 -16.21
CA LEU A 141 -0.29 -5.94 -17.65
C LEU A 141 -1.75 -5.99 -18.11
N ALA A 142 -2.60 -6.83 -17.51
CA ALA A 142 -4.03 -6.84 -17.83
C ALA A 142 -4.75 -5.55 -17.38
N ARG A 143 -4.29 -4.93 -16.28
CA ARG A 143 -4.85 -3.68 -15.72
C ARG A 143 -4.37 -2.45 -16.50
N ASP A 144 -3.06 -2.29 -16.65
CA ASP A 144 -2.45 -1.03 -17.12
C ASP A 144 -1.91 -1.13 -18.56
N GLY A 145 -1.96 -2.34 -19.15
CA GLY A 145 -1.77 -2.57 -20.58
C GLY A 145 -0.48 -1.99 -21.15
N ALA A 146 -0.63 -1.35 -22.31
CA ALA A 146 0.46 -0.76 -23.06
C ALA A 146 1.16 0.41 -22.35
N THR A 147 0.49 1.06 -21.39
CA THR A 147 1.09 2.17 -20.64
C THR A 147 2.12 1.67 -19.64
N PHE A 148 1.91 0.48 -19.04
CA PHE A 148 2.85 -0.08 -18.06
C PHE A 148 3.87 -1.05 -18.66
N ALA A 149 3.51 -1.76 -19.74
CA ALA A 149 4.37 -2.78 -20.35
C ALA A 149 5.83 -2.32 -20.62
N PRO A 150 6.10 -1.09 -21.12
CA PRO A 150 7.47 -0.61 -21.36
C PRO A 150 8.28 -0.38 -20.08
N HIS A 151 7.60 -0.19 -18.95
CA HIS A 151 8.22 0.17 -17.67
C HIS A 151 8.34 -1.02 -16.70
N TRP A 152 7.74 -2.17 -17.04
CA TRP A 152 7.66 -3.34 -16.16
C TRP A 152 9.01 -3.73 -15.54
N ASP A 153 10.06 -3.90 -16.34
CA ASP A 153 11.35 -4.38 -15.84
C ASP A 153 12.03 -3.34 -14.95
N ALA A 154 12.00 -2.07 -15.33
CA ALA A 154 12.55 -0.97 -14.53
C ALA A 154 11.78 -0.78 -13.21
N TRP A 155 10.46 -0.96 -13.23
CA TRP A 155 9.63 -0.91 -12.04
C TRP A 155 9.90 -2.10 -11.13
N ALA A 156 9.95 -3.32 -11.66
CA ALA A 156 10.25 -4.53 -10.91
C ALA A 156 11.65 -4.48 -10.26
N ALA A 157 12.62 -3.82 -10.89
CA ALA A 157 13.93 -3.58 -10.30
C ALA A 157 13.87 -2.62 -9.09
N GLN A 158 13.10 -1.53 -9.21
CA GLN A 158 12.87 -0.61 -8.07
C GLN A 158 12.15 -1.31 -6.92
N GLU A 159 11.13 -2.13 -7.21
CA GLU A 159 10.45 -2.96 -6.22
C GLU A 159 11.44 -3.90 -5.50
N ALA A 160 12.32 -4.57 -6.25
CA ALA A 160 13.30 -5.48 -5.65
C ALA A 160 14.26 -4.73 -4.73
N GLU A 161 14.78 -3.59 -5.18
CA GLU A 161 15.69 -2.75 -4.42
C GLU A 161 15.04 -2.24 -3.12
N LEU A 162 13.84 -1.66 -3.23
CA LEU A 162 13.12 -1.11 -2.08
C LEU A 162 12.83 -2.19 -1.03
N PHE A 163 12.30 -3.34 -1.44
CA PHE A 163 11.97 -4.43 -0.52
C PHE A 163 13.22 -5.06 0.11
N SER A 164 14.37 -5.06 -0.58
CA SER A 164 15.63 -5.54 0.00
C SER A 164 16.13 -4.66 1.16
N ARG A 165 15.70 -3.40 1.20
CA ARG A 165 16.12 -2.40 2.20
C ARG A 165 15.02 -2.03 3.19
N ARG A 166 13.87 -2.69 3.15
CA ARG A 166 12.74 -2.25 3.98
C ARG A 166 13.10 -2.32 5.48
N PRO A 167 12.72 -1.30 6.27
CA PRO A 167 13.10 -1.26 7.69
C PRO A 167 12.22 -2.14 8.57
N LEU A 168 10.98 -2.43 8.13
CA LEU A 168 9.98 -3.13 8.94
C LEU A 168 9.71 -4.54 8.41
N ARG A 169 9.40 -5.45 9.33
CA ARG A 169 8.77 -6.73 8.99
C ARG A 169 7.25 -6.55 9.06
N PRO A 170 6.49 -7.15 8.15
CA PRO A 170 5.03 -7.15 8.23
C PRO A 170 4.59 -7.92 9.46
N ASP A 171 3.49 -7.47 10.05
CA ASP A 171 2.82 -8.17 11.13
C ASP A 171 2.11 -9.42 10.61
N VAL A 172 1.60 -9.35 9.38
CA VAL A 172 0.98 -10.47 8.68
C VAL A 172 1.29 -10.43 7.19
N THR A 173 1.46 -11.62 6.60
CA THR A 173 1.66 -11.79 5.16
C THR A 173 0.56 -12.68 4.60
N PHE A 174 0.00 -12.30 3.46
CA PHE A 174 -0.97 -13.07 2.68
C PHE A 174 -0.38 -13.41 1.32
N GLY A 175 -0.62 -14.62 0.83
CA GLY A 175 0.02 -15.16 -0.36
C GLY A 175 -1.00 -15.71 -1.33
N SER A 176 -0.78 -15.58 -2.64
CA SER A 176 -1.56 -16.36 -3.61
C SER A 176 -1.19 -17.83 -3.42
N ALA A 177 -2.17 -18.72 -3.20
CA ALA A 177 -1.92 -20.13 -2.97
C ALA A 177 -1.08 -20.75 -4.10
N THR A 178 0.20 -20.97 -3.84
CA THR A 178 1.04 -21.96 -4.53
C THR A 178 1.64 -22.82 -3.42
N ALA A 179 1.35 -24.12 -3.48
CA ALA A 179 1.53 -25.04 -2.36
C ALA A 179 2.98 -25.03 -1.81
N ALA A 180 3.17 -24.47 -0.61
CA ALA A 180 3.93 -25.02 0.53
C ALA A 180 4.31 -23.88 1.51
N GLY A 181 3.88 -24.00 2.78
CA GLY A 181 4.20 -23.08 3.86
C GLY A 181 3.03 -22.13 4.16
N ALA A 182 2.49 -22.22 5.38
CA ALA A 182 1.25 -21.59 5.81
C ALA A 182 1.27 -20.05 5.66
N VAL A 183 0.70 -19.56 4.56
CA VAL A 183 0.33 -18.17 4.33
C VAL A 183 -1.14 -18.20 3.92
N PRO A 184 -2.05 -17.45 4.56
CA PRO A 184 -3.46 -17.51 4.20
C PRO A 184 -3.66 -17.07 2.74
N ALA A 185 -4.58 -17.75 2.06
CA ALA A 185 -4.75 -17.64 0.62
C ALA A 185 -5.44 -16.33 0.23
N TRP A 186 -4.71 -15.49 -0.50
CA TRP A 186 -5.23 -14.38 -1.29
C TRP A 186 -5.64 -14.89 -2.68
N ALA A 187 -6.72 -14.33 -3.24
CA ALA A 187 -7.42 -14.80 -4.42
C ALA A 187 -6.53 -14.99 -5.66
#